data_AF-A0A445MBD4-F1
#
_entry.id   AF-A0A445MBD4-F1
#
_cell.length_a   1.000
_cell.length_b   1.000
_cell.length_c   1.000
_cell.angle_alpha   90.00
_cell.angle_beta   90.00
_cell.angle_gamma   90.00
#
_symmetry.space_group_name_H-M   'P 1'
#
loop_
_entity.id
_entity.type
_entity.pdbx_description
1 polymer ?
#
loop_
_entity_poly.entity_id
_entity_poly.type
_entity_poly.pdbx_seq_one_letter_code
_entity_poly.pdbx_strand_id
1 'polypeptide(L)'
;MAIETAPDIDSCDSNNPLAVVEYVQDIYSFYRQTEVHYKFELMEETLFLTVNIIDRFLARMTVARKKLQLVGVTAMLLACKYEELSVPMVEDFVLITDRAYTREEILEMVMLCLVEYKMLKFRPSLLAAAAIYTAQCSLRGFKCWTKTTELHATYSEEQLL
;
A
#
# COMPACT_ATOMS: atom_id res chain seq x y z
N MET A 1 15.80 -23.65 25.56
CA MET A 1 15.38 -23.34 24.19
C MET A 1 15.95 -21.98 23.87
N ALA A 2 16.99 -21.92 23.03
CA ALA A 2 17.46 -20.66 22.51
C ALA A 2 16.35 -20.11 21.61
N ILE A 3 15.88 -18.90 21.91
CA ILE A 3 15.08 -18.14 20.96
C ILE A 3 16.05 -17.86 19.82
N GLU A 4 15.89 -18.57 18.71
CA GLU A 4 16.62 -18.29 17.48
C GLU A 4 16.18 -16.89 17.09
N THR A 5 17.02 -15.90 17.40
CA THR A 5 16.76 -14.51 17.05
C THR A 5 16.66 -14.47 15.53
N ALA A 6 15.51 -14.05 15.02
CA ALA A 6 15.28 -13.94 13.59
C ALA A 6 16.47 -13.24 12.91
N PRO A 7 16.98 -13.77 11.79
CA PRO A 7 18.12 -13.18 11.10
C PRO A 7 17.87 -11.69 10.82
N ASP A 8 18.86 -10.83 11.08
CA ASP A 8 18.77 -9.38 10.90
C ASP A 8 18.84 -9.02 9.41
N ILE A 9 17.74 -9.28 8.71
CA ILE A 9 17.58 -9.05 7.26
C ILE A 9 17.70 -7.57 6.89
N ASP A 10 17.41 -6.67 7.84
CA ASP A 10 17.53 -5.20 7.66
C ASP A 10 18.97 -4.68 7.77
N SER A 11 19.94 -5.53 8.14
CA SER A 11 21.34 -5.10 8.35
C SER A 11 21.97 -4.51 7.07
N CYS A 12 21.62 -5.07 5.91
CA CYS A 12 22.10 -4.64 4.60
C CYS A 12 21.57 -3.24 4.22
N ASP A 13 20.36 -2.89 4.66
CA ASP A 13 19.70 -1.65 4.25
C ASP A 13 19.86 -0.52 5.23
N SER A 14 20.78 -0.64 6.21
CA SER A 14 20.99 0.28 7.34
C SER A 14 21.15 1.77 6.99
N ASN A 15 21.44 2.13 5.74
CA ASN A 15 21.59 3.52 5.30
C ASN A 15 20.62 3.95 4.19
N ASN A 16 19.70 3.07 3.75
CA ASN A 16 18.75 3.39 2.69
C ASN A 16 17.42 4.00 3.22
N PRO A 17 17.12 5.28 2.98
CA PRO A 17 15.85 5.88 3.40
C PRO A 17 14.64 5.35 2.61
N LEU A 18 14.86 4.73 1.44
CA LEU A 18 13.83 4.17 0.57
C LEU A 18 13.60 2.67 0.78
N ALA A 19 14.28 2.06 1.76
CA ALA A 19 14.24 0.61 2.00
C ALA A 19 12.81 0.06 2.04
N VAL A 20 11.87 0.77 2.68
CA VAL A 20 10.47 0.33 2.79
C VAL A 20 9.78 0.22 1.44
N VAL A 21 10.03 1.18 0.55
CA VAL A 21 9.42 1.23 -0.79
C VAL A 21 10.04 0.15 -1.67
N GLU A 22 11.36 -0.05 -1.58
CA GLU A 22 12.07 -1.12 -2.27
C GLU A 22 11.56 -2.50 -1.82
N TYR A 23 11.38 -2.72 -0.51
CA TYR A 23 10.80 -3.96 0.00
C TYR A 23 9.38 -4.21 -0.49
N VAL A 24 8.54 -3.18 -0.50
CA VAL A 24 7.17 -3.28 -1.04
C VAL A 24 7.21 -3.63 -2.51
N GLN A 25 8.13 -3.05 -3.27
CA GLN A 25 8.33 -3.35 -4.68
C GLN A 25 8.84 -4.77 -4.91
N ASP A 26 9.73 -5.27 -4.05
CA ASP A 26 10.27 -6.63 -4.10
C ASP A 26 9.18 -7.65 -3.75
N ILE A 27 8.39 -7.37 -2.71
CA ILE A 27 7.22 -8.18 -2.34
C ILE A 27 6.22 -8.21 -3.50
N TYR A 28 5.91 -7.04 -4.08
CA TYR A 28 5.01 -6.94 -5.22
C TYR A 28 5.55 -7.70 -6.45
N SER A 29 6.84 -7.59 -6.73
CA SER A 29 7.50 -8.30 -7.83
C SER A 29 7.54 -9.81 -7.59
N PHE A 30 7.75 -10.24 -6.34
CA PHE A 30 7.67 -11.65 -5.95
C PHE A 30 6.25 -12.19 -6.13
N TYR A 31 5.23 -11.45 -5.68
CA TYR A 31 3.83 -11.79 -5.93
C TYR A 31 3.61 -11.92 -7.43
N ARG A 32 3.98 -10.91 -8.23
CA ARG A 32 3.88 -10.94 -9.70
C ARG A 32 4.60 -12.12 -10.36
N GLN A 33 5.70 -12.60 -9.79
CA GLN A 33 6.39 -13.80 -10.28
C GLN A 33 5.70 -15.10 -9.86
N THR A 34 5.07 -15.14 -8.69
CA THR A 34 4.27 -16.29 -8.23
C THR A 34 2.89 -16.36 -8.88
N GLU A 35 2.40 -15.28 -9.48
CA GLU A 35 1.17 -15.20 -10.29
C GLU A 35 1.13 -16.20 -11.45
N VAL A 36 2.31 -16.57 -12.00
CA VAL A 36 2.44 -17.52 -13.12
C VAL A 36 1.84 -18.90 -12.78
N HIS A 37 1.72 -19.23 -11.49
CA HIS A 37 1.12 -20.48 -11.03
C HIS A 37 -0.37 -20.37 -10.63
N TYR A 38 -0.90 -19.17 -10.34
CA TYR A 38 -2.21 -19.02 -9.69
C TYR A 38 -3.18 -17.97 -10.28
N LYS A 39 -2.82 -17.20 -11.32
CA LYS A 39 -3.68 -16.13 -11.91
C LYS A 39 -4.18 -15.13 -10.86
N PHE A 40 -3.29 -14.64 -10.01
CA PHE A 40 -3.51 -13.34 -9.39
C PHE A 40 -2.89 -12.30 -10.33
N GLU A 41 -3.49 -11.13 -10.46
CA GLU A 41 -2.87 -9.96 -11.10
C GLU A 41 -3.12 -8.85 -10.09
N LEU A 42 -2.16 -8.61 -9.18
CA LEU A 42 -2.28 -7.51 -8.24
C LEU A 42 -2.37 -6.21 -9.04
N MET A 43 -3.46 -5.50 -8.82
CA MET A 43 -3.77 -4.24 -9.48
C MET A 43 -2.69 -3.21 -9.14
N GLU A 44 -2.34 -2.33 -10.09
CA GLU A 44 -1.38 -1.24 -9.82
C GLU A 44 -1.90 -0.32 -8.70
N GLU A 45 -3.23 -0.19 -8.60
CA GLU A 45 -3.97 0.49 -7.54
C GLU A 45 -3.60 -0.03 -6.14
N THR A 46 -3.34 -1.33 -5.99
CA THR A 46 -2.94 -1.96 -4.72
C THR A 46 -1.57 -1.46 -4.27
N LEU A 47 -0.64 -1.27 -5.20
CA LEU A 47 0.68 -0.70 -4.91
C LEU A 47 0.56 0.78 -4.49
N PHE A 48 -0.24 1.57 -5.22
CA PHE A 48 -0.49 2.96 -4.86
C PHE A 48 -1.13 3.09 -3.47
N LEU A 49 -2.07 2.21 -3.16
CA LEU A 49 -2.72 2.19 -1.85
C LEU A 49 -1.75 1.80 -0.74
N THR A 50 -0.86 0.84 -1.00
CA THR A 50 0.19 0.42 -0.07
C THR A 50 1.11 1.57 0.29
N VAL A 51 1.66 2.26 -0.72
CA VAL A 51 2.51 3.45 -0.50
C VAL A 51 1.75 4.53 0.26
N ASN A 52 0.48 4.77 -0.09
CA ASN A 52 -0.35 5.76 0.60
C ASN A 52 -0.55 5.44 2.08
N ILE A 53 -0.75 4.17 2.43
CA ILE A 53 -0.87 3.73 3.84
C ILE A 53 0.45 3.96 4.57
N ILE A 54 1.57 3.56 3.97
CA ILE A 54 2.92 3.70 4.55
C ILE A 54 3.23 5.17 4.84
N ASP A 55 3.08 6.04 3.84
CA ASP A 55 3.40 7.48 3.97
C ASP A 55 2.60 8.13 5.10
N ARG A 56 1.29 7.83 5.18
CA ARG A 56 0.42 8.39 6.22
C ARG A 56 0.74 7.85 7.60
N PHE A 57 1.05 6.57 7.69
CA PHE A 57 1.41 5.93 8.94
C PHE A 57 2.73 6.53 9.48
N LEU A 58 3.76 6.64 8.64
CA LEU A 58 5.06 7.21 9.02
C LEU A 58 5.01 8.71 9.30
N ALA A 59 4.04 9.44 8.73
CA ALA A 59 3.82 10.85 9.05
C ALA A 59 3.36 11.08 10.50
N ARG A 60 2.85 10.06 11.20
CA ARG A 60 2.33 10.16 12.58
C ARG A 60 3.04 9.25 13.57
N MET A 61 3.53 8.10 13.13
CA MET A 61 4.17 7.12 13.99
C MET A 61 5.68 7.11 13.76
N THR A 62 6.44 7.30 14.83
CA THR A 62 7.88 7.07 14.82
C THR A 62 8.14 5.58 15.01
N VAL A 63 8.54 4.90 13.93
CA VAL A 63 8.80 3.45 13.95
C VAL A 63 10.30 3.20 13.81
N ALA A 64 10.80 2.26 14.62
CA ALA A 64 12.19 1.83 14.52
C ALA A 64 12.44 1.17 13.16
N ARG A 65 13.63 1.38 12.57
CA ARG A 65 13.99 0.87 11.25
C ARG A 65 13.67 -0.61 11.05
N LYS A 66 13.99 -1.43 12.06
CA LYS A 66 13.76 -2.89 12.10
C LYS A 66 12.30 -3.32 11.98
N LYS A 67 11.37 -2.38 12.15
CA LYS A 67 9.92 -2.60 12.05
C LYS A 67 9.35 -1.96 10.80
N LEU A 68 10.15 -1.31 9.96
CA LEU A 68 9.65 -0.65 8.75
C LEU A 68 9.23 -1.66 7.68
N GLN A 69 9.96 -2.77 7.52
CA GLN A 69 9.52 -3.83 6.62
C GLN A 69 8.21 -4.47 7.11
N LEU A 70 8.05 -4.69 8.42
CA LEU A 70 6.77 -5.09 9.03
C LEU A 70 5.63 -4.10 8.68
N VAL A 71 5.89 -2.79 8.71
CA VAL A 71 4.91 -1.77 8.27
C VAL A 71 4.58 -1.92 6.79
N GLY A 72 5.58 -2.12 5.91
CA GLY A 72 5.36 -2.31 4.48
C GLY A 72 4.53 -3.55 4.15
N VAL A 73 4.86 -4.68 4.78
CA VAL A 73 4.13 -5.95 4.67
C VAL A 73 2.68 -5.78 5.13
N THR A 74 2.49 -5.12 6.26
CA THR A 74 1.17 -4.86 6.83
C THR A 74 0.34 -3.92 5.95
N ALA A 75 0.96 -2.88 5.41
CA ALA A 75 0.32 -1.94 4.51
C ALA A 75 -0.12 -2.63 3.20
N MET A 76 0.72 -3.51 2.65
CA MET A 76 0.38 -4.31 1.48
C MET A 76 -0.81 -5.24 1.77
N LEU A 77 -0.80 -5.95 2.90
CA LEU A 77 -1.92 -6.80 3.32
C LEU A 77 -3.23 -6.01 3.39
N LEU A 78 -3.20 -4.80 3.97
CA LEU A 78 -4.36 -3.93 4.06
C LEU A 78 -4.83 -3.45 2.69
N ALA A 79 -3.89 -3.06 1.81
CA ALA A 79 -4.21 -2.67 0.45
C ALA A 79 -4.86 -3.81 -0.34
N CYS A 80 -4.32 -5.02 -0.24
CA CYS A 80 -4.91 -6.20 -0.86
C CYS A 80 -6.32 -6.48 -0.31
N LYS A 81 -6.56 -6.35 1.01
CA LYS A 81 -7.91 -6.52 1.60
C LYS A 81 -8.92 -5.49 1.09
N TYR A 82 -8.46 -4.34 0.60
CA TYR A 82 -9.31 -3.25 0.15
C TYR A 82 -9.59 -3.31 -1.36
N GLU A 83 -8.56 -3.54 -2.17
CA GLU A 83 -8.64 -3.39 -3.63
C GLU A 83 -8.83 -4.72 -4.37
N GLU A 84 -8.30 -5.83 -3.83
CA GLU A 84 -8.24 -7.11 -4.55
C GLU A 84 -9.50 -7.96 -4.36
N LEU A 85 -9.94 -8.61 -5.44
CA LEU A 85 -11.06 -9.58 -5.37
C LEU A 85 -10.66 -10.87 -4.65
N SER A 86 -9.38 -11.23 -4.74
CA SER A 86 -8.84 -12.38 -4.05
C SER A 86 -7.71 -11.94 -3.16
N VAL A 87 -8.00 -11.96 -1.87
CA VAL A 87 -7.10 -11.38 -0.91
C VAL A 87 -6.19 -12.45 -0.30
N PRO A 88 -4.86 -12.29 -0.34
CA PRO A 88 -3.94 -13.15 0.40
C PRO A 88 -4.26 -13.20 1.90
N MET A 89 -3.93 -14.33 2.51
CA MET A 89 -4.02 -14.54 3.95
C MET A 89 -2.78 -14.01 4.65
N VAL A 90 -2.85 -13.82 5.97
CA VAL A 90 -1.71 -13.33 6.76
C VAL A 90 -0.55 -14.32 6.66
N GLU A 91 -0.87 -15.60 6.60
CA GLU A 91 0.05 -16.72 6.48
C GLU A 91 0.89 -16.65 5.19
N ASP A 92 0.35 -16.09 4.09
CA ASP A 92 1.09 -15.90 2.85
C ASP A 92 2.20 -14.84 3.03
N PHE A 93 1.91 -13.75 3.76
CA PHE A 93 2.89 -12.72 4.07
C PHE A 93 3.96 -13.19 5.06
N VAL A 94 3.59 -14.06 6.03
CA VAL A 94 4.58 -14.72 6.90
C VAL A 94 5.54 -15.58 6.07
N LEU A 95 5.05 -16.26 5.04
CA LEU A 95 5.90 -17.05 4.15
C LEU A 95 6.82 -16.18 3.29
N ILE A 96 6.29 -15.10 2.71
CA ILE A 96 7.04 -14.21 1.81
C ILE A 96 8.15 -13.44 2.53
N THR A 97 7.95 -13.17 3.81
CA THR A 97 8.96 -12.56 4.68
C THR A 97 9.94 -13.58 5.26
N ASP A 98 9.97 -14.81 4.74
CA ASP A 98 10.78 -15.93 5.25
C ASP A 98 10.65 -16.13 6.77
N ARG A 99 9.43 -15.96 7.29
CA ARG A 99 9.10 -16.05 8.72
C ARG A 99 9.88 -15.06 9.60
N ALA A 100 10.37 -13.96 9.04
CA ALA A 100 10.97 -12.87 9.80
C ALA A 100 9.98 -12.23 10.78
N TYR A 101 8.67 -12.32 10.47
CA TYR A 101 7.59 -11.82 11.32
C TYR A 101 6.56 -12.91 11.61
N THR A 102 6.05 -12.89 12.83
CA THR A 102 4.96 -13.77 13.27
C THR A 102 3.60 -13.20 12.85
N ARG A 103 2.60 -14.09 12.81
CA ARG A 103 1.20 -13.70 12.54
C ARG A 103 0.71 -12.65 13.53
N GLU A 104 1.08 -12.81 14.80
CA GLU A 104 0.72 -11.91 15.88
C GLU A 104 1.32 -10.52 15.68
N GLU A 105 2.60 -10.42 15.30
CA GLU A 105 3.25 -9.14 15.00
C GLU A 105 2.60 -8.40 13.82
N ILE A 106 2.23 -9.13 12.77
CA ILE A 106 1.52 -8.54 11.62
C ILE A 106 0.14 -8.03 12.07
N LEU A 107 -0.61 -8.80 12.85
CA LEU A 107 -1.93 -8.40 13.33
C LEU A 107 -1.88 -7.21 14.30
N GLU A 108 -0.87 -7.15 15.17
CA GLU A 108 -0.63 -5.98 16.02
C GLU A 108 -0.33 -4.73 15.19
N MET A 109 0.53 -4.85 14.17
CA MET A 109 0.82 -3.75 13.26
C MET A 109 -0.42 -3.33 12.47
N VAL A 110 -1.28 -4.27 12.06
CA VAL A 110 -2.55 -3.98 11.39
C VAL A 110 -3.39 -3.06 12.27
N MET A 111 -3.54 -3.38 13.56
CA MET A 111 -4.33 -2.54 14.47
C MET A 111 -3.79 -1.11 14.57
N LEU A 112 -2.47 -0.92 14.51
CA LEU A 112 -1.85 0.41 14.51
C LEU A 112 -2.09 1.15 13.19
N CYS A 113 -1.93 0.48 12.05
CA CYS A 113 -2.18 1.07 10.73
C CYS A 113 -3.67 1.41 10.51
N LEU A 114 -4.60 0.64 11.08
CA LEU A 114 -6.05 0.85 10.96
C LEU A 114 -6.55 2.11 11.68
N VAL A 115 -5.79 2.70 12.60
CA VAL A 115 -6.19 3.97 13.26
C VAL A 115 -6.40 5.09 12.22
N GLU A 116 -5.74 5.01 11.07
CA GLU A 116 -5.79 5.99 9.98
C GLU A 116 -6.72 5.62 8.82
N TYR A 117 -7.48 4.52 8.94
CA TYR A 117 -8.31 3.94 7.87
C TYR A 117 -9.37 4.90 7.29
N LYS A 118 -9.67 6.01 7.96
CA LYS A 118 -10.60 7.05 7.48
C LYS A 118 -10.20 7.62 6.10
N MET A 119 -8.92 7.59 5.74
CA MET A 119 -8.41 8.07 4.46
C MET A 119 -8.50 7.04 3.33
N LEU A 120 -8.64 5.75 3.63
CA LEU A 120 -8.89 4.70 2.64
C LEU A 120 -10.32 4.75 2.07
N LYS A 121 -11.12 5.76 2.46
CA LYS A 121 -12.48 5.94 1.92
C LYS A 121 -12.50 6.24 0.41
N PHE A 122 -11.41 6.78 -0.14
CA PHE A 122 -11.35 7.23 -1.52
C PHE A 122 -10.27 6.48 -2.29
N ARG A 123 -10.66 5.89 -3.44
CA ARG A 123 -9.73 5.16 -4.32
C ARG A 123 -8.64 6.11 -4.85
N PRO A 124 -7.40 5.64 -5.06
CA PRO A 124 -6.32 6.46 -5.62
C PRO A 124 -6.69 7.11 -6.97
N SER A 125 -7.41 6.39 -7.82
CA SER A 125 -7.94 6.90 -9.11
C SER A 125 -8.88 8.10 -8.91
N LEU A 126 -9.75 8.06 -7.90
CA LEU A 126 -10.65 9.15 -7.55
C LEU A 126 -9.89 10.37 -7.02
N LEU A 127 -8.87 10.13 -6.17
CA LEU A 127 -7.99 11.20 -5.69
C LEU A 127 -7.21 11.85 -6.84
N ALA A 128 -6.71 11.06 -7.79
CA ALA A 128 -6.04 11.57 -8.99
C ALA A 128 -7.00 12.38 -9.87
N ALA A 129 -8.22 11.88 -10.09
CA ALA A 129 -9.26 12.61 -10.83
C ALA A 129 -9.62 13.94 -10.15
N ALA A 130 -9.79 13.94 -8.82
CA ALA A 130 -10.06 15.15 -8.05
C ALA A 130 -8.87 16.14 -8.07
N ALA A 131 -7.64 15.64 -8.01
CA ALA A 131 -6.43 16.46 -8.17
C ALA A 131 -6.35 17.10 -9.57
N ILE A 132 -6.68 16.35 -10.63
CA ILE A 132 -6.73 16.88 -12.00
C ILE A 132 -7.83 17.94 -12.12
N TYR A 133 -9.03 17.68 -11.60
CA TYR A 133 -10.14 18.63 -11.60
C TYR A 133 -9.76 19.93 -10.89
N THR A 134 -9.25 19.85 -9.66
CA THR A 134 -8.82 21.02 -8.87
C THR A 134 -7.68 21.80 -9.55
N ALA A 135 -6.72 21.12 -10.16
CA ALA A 135 -5.65 21.76 -10.94
C ALA A 135 -6.19 22.46 -12.19
N GLN A 136 -7.15 21.86 -12.90
CA GLN A 136 -7.81 22.48 -14.06
C GLN A 136 -8.61 23.72 -13.68
N CYS A 137 -9.34 23.67 -12.56
CA CYS A 137 -10.05 24.82 -12.01
C CYS A 137 -9.10 25.96 -11.64
N SER A 138 -7.95 25.63 -11.04
CA SER A 138 -6.99 26.62 -10.54
C SER A 138 -6.12 27.25 -11.63
N LEU A 139 -5.67 26.46 -12.62
CA LEU A 139 -4.71 26.92 -13.64
C LEU A 139 -5.38 27.47 -14.90
N ARG A 140 -6.55 26.94 -15.29
CA ARG A 140 -7.20 27.28 -16.56
C ARG A 140 -8.53 27.99 -16.39
N GLY A 141 -9.02 28.16 -15.16
CA GLY A 141 -10.33 28.76 -14.89
C GLY A 141 -11.52 27.94 -15.42
N PHE A 142 -11.29 26.71 -15.86
CA PHE A 142 -12.34 25.79 -16.30
C PHE A 142 -13.05 25.20 -15.07
N LYS A 143 -14.35 25.45 -14.94
CA LYS A 143 -15.18 25.01 -13.81
C LYS A 143 -15.99 23.74 -14.09
N CYS A 144 -15.72 23.03 -15.19
CA CYS A 144 -16.57 21.93 -15.63
C CYS A 144 -15.75 20.70 -15.98
N TRP A 145 -16.11 19.57 -15.37
CA TRP A 145 -15.56 18.28 -15.75
C TRP A 145 -16.08 17.93 -17.14
N THR A 146 -15.19 17.87 -18.13
CA THR A 146 -15.60 17.73 -19.53
C THR A 146 -16.00 16.27 -19.80
N LYS A 147 -16.94 16.01 -20.72
CA LYS A 147 -17.32 14.63 -21.11
C LYS A 147 -16.13 13.75 -21.50
N THR A 148 -15.07 14.34 -22.06
CA THR A 148 -13.82 13.63 -22.39
C THR A 148 -13.05 13.20 -21.14
N THR A 149 -12.97 14.03 -20.10
CA THR A 149 -12.31 13.67 -18.83
C THR A 149 -13.14 12.68 -18.02
N GLU A 150 -14.47 12.78 -18.06
CA GLU A 150 -15.39 11.80 -17.45
C GLU A 150 -15.26 10.41 -18.11
N LEU A 151 -15.10 10.37 -19.44
CA LEU A 151 -14.88 9.13 -20.18
C LEU A 151 -13.56 8.44 -19.77
N HIS A 152 -12.49 9.20 -19.58
CA HIS A 152 -11.17 8.65 -19.26
C HIS A 152 -10.98 8.34 -17.78
N ALA A 153 -11.55 9.15 -16.88
CA ALA A 153 -11.43 8.97 -15.45
C ALA A 153 -12.53 8.09 -14.84
N THR A 154 -13.56 7.72 -15.63
CA THR A 154 -14.77 6.97 -15.22
C THR A 154 -15.59 7.57 -14.08
N TYR A 155 -15.19 8.73 -13.52
CA TYR A 155 -15.88 9.45 -12.45
C TYR A 155 -16.61 10.68 -12.98
N SER A 156 -17.85 10.89 -12.50
CA SER A 156 -18.64 12.09 -12.78
C SER A 156 -18.26 13.26 -11.87
N GLU A 157 -18.63 14.49 -12.24
CA GLU A 157 -18.36 15.68 -11.43
C GLU A 157 -18.99 15.60 -10.03
N GLU A 158 -20.18 15.01 -9.92
CA GLU A 158 -20.88 14.79 -8.64
C GLU A 158 -20.15 13.80 -7.71
N GLN A 159 -19.31 12.93 -8.26
CA GLN A 159 -18.50 12.00 -7.46
C GLN A 159 -17.18 12.62 -6.99
N LEU A 160 -16.78 13.75 -7.59
CA LEU A 160 -15.53 14.47 -7.30
C LEU A 160 -15.74 15.63 -6.30
N LEU A 161 -16.98 16.10 -6.12
CA LEU A 161 -17.40 17.14 -5.17
C LEU A 161 -17.92 16.55 -3.85
#